data_AF-A0A426SCT7-F1
#
_entry.id   AF-A0A426SCT7-F1
#
_cell.length_a   1.000
_cell.length_b   1.000
_cell.length_c   1.000
_cell.angle_alpha   90.00
_cell.angle_beta   90.00
_cell.angle_gamma   90.00
#
_symmetry.space_group_name_H-M   'P 1'
#
loop_
_entity.id
_entity.type
_entity.pdbx_description
1 polymer ?
#
loop_
_entity_poly.entity_id
_entity_poly.type
_entity_poly.pdbx_seq_one_letter_code
_entity_poly.pdbx_strand_id
1 'polypeptide(L)'
;MTQQASPQQLYRFLEDRFSCAQACTECARACSVRVSLLDPGGPDCQERVRRLGIMCAEVCDATCRLLCEESRQDEEGLCGRVDWCRRTCLECARAFEEYPGAESAATACRACADACVDFLETLA
;
A
#
# COMPACT_ATOMS: atom_id res chain seq x y z
N MET A 1 -15.21 -30.81 5.81
CA MET A 1 -15.20 -30.78 4.33
C MET A 1 -14.33 -29.61 3.92
N THR A 2 -13.11 -29.85 3.48
CA THR A 2 -12.28 -28.82 2.84
C THR A 2 -12.86 -28.59 1.44
N GLN A 3 -13.62 -27.50 1.26
CA GLN A 3 -13.99 -27.05 -0.08
C GLN A 3 -12.69 -26.65 -0.77
N GLN A 4 -12.25 -27.43 -1.77
CA GLN A 4 -11.17 -26.99 -2.62
C GLN A 4 -11.72 -25.84 -3.47
N ALA A 5 -11.10 -24.66 -3.37
CA ALA A 5 -11.43 -23.54 -4.22
C ALA A 5 -11.35 -23.96 -5.70
N SER A 6 -12.28 -23.48 -6.52
CA SER A 6 -12.22 -23.73 -7.96
C SER A 6 -10.94 -23.11 -8.55
N PRO A 7 -10.39 -23.68 -9.64
CA PRO A 7 -9.22 -23.11 -10.31
C PRO A 7 -9.37 -21.62 -10.63
N GLN A 8 -10.57 -21.17 -11.02
CA GLN A 8 -10.87 -19.77 -11.32
C GLN A 8 -10.74 -18.87 -10.08
N GLN A 9 -11.19 -19.33 -8.90
CA GLN A 9 -11.04 -18.59 -7.65
C GLN A 9 -9.57 -18.48 -7.25
N LEU A 10 -8.78 -19.54 -7.45
CA LEU A 10 -7.35 -19.53 -7.19
C LEU A 10 -6.60 -18.56 -8.11
N TYR A 11 -6.91 -18.54 -9.41
CA TYR A 11 -6.29 -17.60 -10.35
C TYR A 11 -6.57 -16.14 -9.98
N ARG A 12 -7.83 -15.79 -9.69
CA ARG A 12 -8.19 -14.45 -9.25
C ARG A 12 -7.49 -14.05 -7.95
N PHE A 13 -7.44 -14.94 -6.97
CA PHE A 13 -6.69 -14.73 -5.74
C PHE A 13 -5.21 -14.40 -6.00
N LEU A 14 -4.57 -15.15 -6.89
CA LEU A 14 -3.17 -14.89 -7.25
C LEU A 14 -3.01 -13.57 -8.01
N GLU A 15 -3.88 -13.28 -8.97
CA GLU A 15 -3.87 -12.03 -9.75
C GLU A 15 -4.05 -10.79 -8.87
N ASP A 16 -5.01 -10.80 -7.95
CA ASP A 16 -5.27 -9.69 -7.04
C ASP A 16 -4.11 -9.54 -6.03
N ARG A 17 -3.57 -10.66 -5.54
CA ARG A 17 -2.39 -10.67 -4.66
C ARG A 17 -1.17 -10.04 -5.34
N PHE A 18 -0.89 -10.42 -6.60
CA PHE A 18 0.22 -9.84 -7.36
C PHE A 18 -0.01 -8.36 -7.67
N SER A 19 -1.22 -7.99 -8.06
CA SER A 19 -1.61 -6.61 -8.33
C SER A 19 -1.41 -5.73 -7.09
N CYS A 20 -1.86 -6.19 -5.92
CA CYS A 20 -1.66 -5.50 -4.65
C CYS A 20 -0.18 -5.38 -4.27
N ALA A 21 0.62 -6.44 -4.46
CA ALA A 21 2.06 -6.41 -4.18
C ALA A 21 2.81 -5.42 -5.08
N GLN A 22 2.47 -5.38 -6.37
CA GLN A 22 3.05 -4.45 -7.32
C GLN A 22 2.70 -2.99 -6.96
N ALA A 23 1.42 -2.71 -6.69
CA ALA A 23 0.98 -1.37 -6.32
C ALA A 23 1.64 -0.89 -5.01
N CYS A 24 1.80 -1.79 -4.03
CA CYS A 24 2.57 -1.52 -2.82
C CYS A 24 4.03 -1.16 -3.13
N THR A 25 4.70 -1.90 -4.01
CA THR A 25 6.09 -1.60 -4.41
C THR A 25 6.21 -0.22 -5.05
N GLU A 26 5.30 0.09 -5.98
CA GLU A 26 5.29 1.37 -6.70
C GLU A 26 5.01 2.54 -5.76
N CYS A 27 4.04 2.38 -4.84
CA CYS A 27 3.73 3.37 -3.82
C CYS A 27 4.90 3.60 -2.86
N ALA A 28 5.53 2.53 -2.37
CA ALA A 28 6.70 2.64 -1.49
C ALA A 28 7.83 3.44 -2.15
N ARG A 29 8.11 3.15 -3.43
CA ARG A 29 9.11 3.88 -4.21
C ARG A 29 8.73 5.35 -4.41
N ALA A 30 7.49 5.63 -4.81
CA ALA A 30 7.02 7.00 -5.06
C ALA A 30 7.08 7.85 -3.78
N CYS A 31 6.65 7.30 -2.65
CA CYS A 31 6.75 7.95 -1.34
C CYS A 31 8.21 8.20 -0.94
N SER A 32 9.09 7.21 -1.11
CA SER A 32 10.52 7.34 -0.80
C SER A 32 11.19 8.45 -1.61
N VAL A 33 10.94 8.50 -2.92
CA VAL A 33 11.42 9.58 -3.79
C VAL A 33 10.88 10.91 -3.32
N ARG A 34 9.57 11.01 -3.01
CA ARG A 34 8.97 12.26 -2.58
C ARG A 34 9.58 12.79 -1.28
N VAL A 35 9.75 11.91 -0.29
CA VAL A 35 10.37 12.23 1.00
C VAL A 35 11.82 12.69 0.84
N SER A 36 12.56 12.08 -0.09
CA SER A 36 13.97 12.44 -0.34
C SER A 36 14.15 13.88 -0.84
N LEU A 37 13.10 14.47 -1.41
CA LEU A 37 13.06 15.84 -1.92
C LEU A 37 12.57 16.86 -0.87
N LEU A 38 12.26 16.43 0.36
CA LEU A 38 11.79 17.31 1.43
C LEU A 38 12.90 17.56 2.45
N ASP A 39 13.17 18.85 2.71
CA ASP A 39 14.13 19.28 3.72
C ASP A 39 13.72 18.84 5.14
N PRO A 40 14.64 18.22 5.91
CA PRO A 40 14.44 17.96 7.34
C PRO A 40 14.40 19.29 8.10
N GLY A 41 13.34 19.52 8.90
CA GLY A 41 13.20 20.75 9.69
C GLY A 41 12.64 21.95 8.92
N GLY A 42 12.00 21.71 7.77
CA GLY A 42 11.14 22.69 7.10
C GLY A 42 9.89 23.07 7.92
N PRO A 43 9.00 23.93 7.39
CA PRO A 43 7.76 24.31 8.07
C PRO A 43 6.89 23.11 8.47
N ASP A 44 6.05 23.25 9.50
CA ASP A 44 5.26 22.15 10.07
C ASP A 44 4.44 21.36 9.04
N CYS A 45 3.91 22.03 8.01
CA CYS A 45 3.19 21.37 6.91
C CYS A 45 4.09 20.41 6.10
N GLN A 46 5.32 20.81 5.84
CA GLN A 46 6.33 20.00 5.15
C GLN A 46 6.77 18.82 6.01
N GLU A 47 6.97 19.03 7.31
CA GLU A 47 7.34 17.96 8.24
C GLU A 47 6.22 16.92 8.39
N ARG A 48 4.95 17.34 8.42
CA ARG A 48 3.81 16.41 8.42
C ARG A 48 3.78 15.55 7.16
N VAL A 49 3.91 16.18 5.98
CA VAL A 49 3.94 15.48 4.69
C VAL A 49 5.12 14.50 4.63
N ARG A 50 6.29 14.91 5.13
CA ARG A 50 7.48 14.06 5.20
C ARG A 50 7.27 12.83 6.09
N ARG A 51 6.68 12.99 7.28
CA ARG A 51 6.40 11.88 8.20
C ARG A 51 5.40 10.88 7.63
N LEU A 52 4.31 11.38 7.04
CA LEU A 52 3.32 10.52 6.39
C LEU A 52 3.91 9.77 5.18
N GLY A 53 4.75 10.45 4.39
CA GLY A 53 5.47 9.81 3.28
C GLY A 53 6.40 8.68 3.74
N ILE A 54 7.15 8.88 4.83
CA ILE A 54 8.03 7.83 5.40
C ILE A 54 7.20 6.64 5.86
N MET A 55 6.14 6.91 6.64
CA MET A 55 5.26 5.87 7.15
C MET A 55 4.61 5.07 6.02
N CYS A 56 4.10 5.75 4.98
CA CYS A 56 3.50 5.09 3.83
C CYS A 56 4.53 4.23 3.08
N ALA A 57 5.76 4.73 2.91
CA ALA A 57 6.82 3.97 2.26
C ALA A 57 7.14 2.66 3.01
N GLU A 58 7.29 2.73 4.32
CA GLU A 58 7.60 1.57 5.17
C GLU A 58 6.46 0.55 5.21
N VAL A 59 5.21 1.03 5.35
CA VAL A 59 4.04 0.15 5.39
C VAL A 59 3.82 -0.54 4.05
N CYS A 60 3.96 0.17 2.93
CA CYS A 60 3.86 -0.42 1.60
C CYS A 60 4.97 -1.44 1.32
N ASP A 61 6.23 -1.15 1.68
CA ASP A 61 7.34 -2.11 1.52
C ASP A 61 7.11 -3.38 2.35
N ALA A 62 6.74 -3.23 3.63
CA ALA A 62 6.43 -4.37 4.50
C ALA A 62 5.25 -5.20 3.99
N THR A 63 4.21 -4.54 3.46
CA THR A 63 3.03 -5.21 2.92
C THR A 63 3.36 -5.95 1.62
N CYS A 64 4.14 -5.34 0.72
CA CYS A 64 4.61 -6.03 -0.49
C CYS A 64 5.41 -7.29 -0.14
N ARG A 65 6.35 -7.22 0.81
CA ARG A 65 7.14 -8.38 1.21
C ARG A 65 6.26 -9.51 1.74
N LEU A 66 5.30 -9.16 2.62
CA LEU A 66 4.31 -10.12 3.11
C LEU A 66 3.52 -10.76 1.95
N LEU A 67 3.04 -9.97 0.99
CA LEU A 67 2.31 -10.47 -0.17
C LEU A 67 3.18 -11.32 -1.10
N CYS A 68 4.49 -11.14 -1.14
CA CYS A 68 5.39 -11.94 -1.96
C CYS A 68 5.86 -13.24 -1.28
N GLU A 69 5.75 -13.35 0.04
CA GLU A 69 6.22 -14.52 0.79
C GLU A 69 5.23 -15.69 0.72
N GLU A 70 5.71 -16.86 0.29
CA GLU A 70 4.96 -18.12 0.22
C GLU A 70 5.05 -18.85 1.57
N SER A 71 4.46 -18.28 2.62
CA SER A 71 4.33 -18.93 3.92
C SER A 71 2.85 -19.20 4.20
N ARG A 72 2.54 -20.17 5.07
CA ARG A 72 1.16 -20.45 5.53
C ARG A 72 0.66 -19.21 6.29
N GLN A 73 0.17 -18.23 5.56
CA GLN A 73 -0.18 -16.93 6.11
C GLN A 73 -1.43 -17.10 6.96
N ASP A 74 -1.38 -16.51 8.14
CA ASP A 74 -2.58 -16.22 8.92
C ASP A 74 -3.42 -15.22 8.10
N GLU A 75 -4.55 -15.70 7.55
CA GLU A 75 -5.45 -14.88 6.73
C GLU A 75 -5.96 -13.66 7.51
N GLU A 76 -6.20 -13.79 8.82
CA GLU A 76 -6.60 -12.66 9.68
C GLU A 76 -5.49 -11.61 9.79
N GLY A 77 -4.25 -12.07 10.00
CA GLY A 77 -3.06 -11.22 10.01
C GLY A 77 -2.79 -10.52 8.68
N LEU A 78 -3.05 -11.20 7.56
CA LEU A 78 -2.94 -10.64 6.21
C LEU A 78 -4.00 -9.56 5.97
N CYS A 79 -5.27 -9.85 6.25
CA CYS A 79 -6.37 -8.88 6.17
C CYS A 79 -6.06 -7.62 6.99
N GLY A 80 -5.61 -7.79 8.24
CA GLY A 80 -5.24 -6.69 9.11
C GLY A 80 -4.08 -5.85 8.54
N ARG A 81 -3.06 -6.48 7.96
CA ARG A 81 -1.94 -5.79 7.32
C ARG A 81 -2.38 -4.96 6.11
N VAL A 82 -3.14 -5.56 5.20
CA VAL A 82 -3.57 -4.92 3.95
C VAL A 82 -4.55 -3.77 4.24
N ASP A 83 -5.48 -3.94 5.19
CA ASP A 83 -6.36 -2.84 5.59
C ASP A 83 -5.58 -1.67 6.23
N TRP A 84 -4.56 -1.97 7.04
CA TRP A 84 -3.69 -0.92 7.56
C TRP A 84 -2.91 -0.20 6.45
N CYS A 85 -2.37 -0.95 5.48
CA CYS A 85 -1.73 -0.39 4.30
C CYS A 85 -2.66 0.55 3.54
N ARG A 86 -3.89 0.11 3.26
CA ARG A 86 -4.93 0.92 2.60
C ARG A 86 -5.18 2.25 3.31
N ARG A 87 -5.43 2.22 4.63
CA ARG A 87 -5.73 3.44 5.40
C ARG A 87 -4.55 4.41 5.40
N THR A 88 -3.34 3.88 5.55
CA THR A 88 -2.09 4.67 5.52
C THR A 88 -1.90 5.33 4.15
N CYS A 89 -2.13 4.58 3.05
CA CYS A 89 -2.07 5.12 1.69
C CYS A 89 -3.08 6.26 1.48
N LEU A 90 -4.33 6.11 1.94
CA LEU A 90 -5.36 7.14 1.81
C LEU A 90 -5.03 8.40 2.62
N GLU A 91 -4.47 8.24 3.82
CA GLU A 91 -4.02 9.38 4.63
C GLU A 91 -2.85 10.12 3.97
N CYS A 92 -1.87 9.36 3.47
CA CYS A 92 -0.71 9.92 2.77
C CYS A 92 -1.11 10.64 1.47
N ALA A 93 -2.03 10.05 0.69
CA ALA A 93 -2.55 10.65 -0.54
C ALA A 93 -3.14 12.04 -0.29
N ARG A 94 -3.98 12.17 0.75
CA ARG A 94 -4.60 13.47 1.13
C ARG A 94 -3.53 14.50 1.49
N ALA A 95 -2.51 14.10 2.25
CA ALA A 95 -1.42 15.00 2.61
C ALA A 95 -0.58 15.44 1.39
N PHE A 96 -0.34 14.56 0.43
CA PHE A 96 0.35 14.91 -0.80
C PHE A 96 -0.49 15.79 -1.73
N GLU A 97 -1.81 15.63 -1.79
CA GLU A 97 -2.69 16.50 -2.58
C GLU A 97 -2.68 17.96 -2.13
N GLU A 98 -2.46 18.19 -0.84
CA GLU A 98 -2.32 19.52 -0.26
C GLU A 98 -0.92 20.12 -0.49
N TYR A 99 0.03 19.36 -1.05
CA TYR A 99 1.43 19.76 -1.19
C TYR A 99 1.87 19.82 -2.67
N PRO A 100 2.20 21.02 -3.20
CA PRO A 100 2.63 21.19 -4.59
C PRO A 100 3.81 20.28 -4.99
N GLY A 101 3.72 19.66 -6.17
CA GLY A 101 4.77 18.78 -6.69
C GLY A 101 4.77 17.37 -6.10
N ALA A 102 3.72 16.99 -5.35
CA ALA A 102 3.53 15.64 -4.81
C ALA A 102 2.44 14.83 -5.54
N GLU A 103 1.93 15.32 -6.67
CA GLU A 103 0.76 14.77 -7.37
C GLU A 103 0.99 13.32 -7.85
N SER A 104 2.20 13.01 -8.31
CA SER A 104 2.57 11.66 -8.73
C SER A 104 2.59 10.67 -7.54
N ALA A 105 3.09 11.12 -6.38
CA ALA A 105 3.10 10.31 -5.17
C ALA A 105 1.69 10.13 -4.60
N ALA A 106 0.85 11.17 -4.64
CA ALA A 106 -0.57 11.06 -4.29
C ALA A 106 -1.30 10.04 -5.16
N THR A 107 -1.06 10.08 -6.48
CA THR A 107 -1.66 9.15 -7.44
C THR A 107 -1.25 7.70 -7.14
N ALA A 108 0.03 7.46 -6.87
CA ALA A 108 0.53 6.14 -6.50
C ALA A 108 -0.09 5.63 -5.19
N CYS A 109 -0.26 6.51 -4.19
CA CYS A 109 -0.94 6.17 -2.93
C CYS A 109 -2.41 5.76 -3.17
N ARG A 110 -3.15 6.47 -4.04
CA ARG A 110 -4.53 6.12 -4.38
C ARG A 110 -4.61 4.77 -5.09
N ALA A 111 -3.79 4.57 -6.12
CA ALA A 111 -3.73 3.30 -6.85
C ALA A 111 -3.40 2.12 -5.91
N CYS A 112 -2.49 2.30 -4.96
CA CYS A 112 -2.20 1.29 -3.95
C CYS A 112 -3.37 1.05 -3.01
N ALA A 113 -4.07 2.10 -2.57
CA ALA A 113 -5.25 1.94 -1.73
C ALA A 113 -6.37 1.15 -2.43
N ASP A 114 -6.59 1.42 -3.73
CA ASP A 114 -7.58 0.73 -4.54
C ASP A 114 -7.21 -0.76 -4.72
N ALA A 115 -5.95 -1.06 -5.07
CA ALA A 115 -5.48 -2.44 -5.18
C ALA A 115 -5.54 -3.22 -3.85
N CYS A 116 -5.32 -2.54 -2.71
CA CYS A 116 -5.53 -3.13 -1.39
C CYS A 116 -7.01 -3.45 -1.12
N VAL A 117 -7.95 -2.64 -1.61
CA VAL A 117 -9.39 -2.93 -1.51
C VAL A 117 -9.74 -4.16 -2.34
N ASP A 118 -9.34 -4.18 -3.60
CA ASP A 118 -9.63 -5.29 -4.52
C ASP A 118 -9.13 -6.63 -3.94
N PHE A 119 -7.92 -6.64 -3.38
CA PHE A 119 -7.39 -7.85 -2.76
C PHE A 119 -8.12 -8.24 -1.46
N LEU A 120 -8.52 -7.28 -0.61
CA LEU A 120 -9.33 -7.55 0.58
C LEU A 120 -10.69 -8.15 0.23
N GLU A 121 -11.31 -7.72 -0.87
CA GLU A 121 -12.57 -8.29 -1.35
C GLU A 121 -12.42 -9.76 -1.77
N THR A 122 -11.25 -10.15 -2.28
CA THR A 122 -10.95 -11.55 -2.63
C THR A 122 -10.61 -12.43 -1.41
N LEU A 123 -10.34 -11.82 -0.24
CA LEU A 123 -10.16 -12.52 1.03
C LEU A 123 -11.47 -12.72 1.82
N ALA A 124 -12.58 -12.07 1.41
CA ALA A 124 -13.88 -12.11 2.08
C ALA A 124 -14.78 -13.25 1.57
#